data_AF-A0AAW2W4S4-F1
#
_entry.id   AF-A0AAW2W4S4-F1
#
_cell.length_a   1.000
_cell.length_b   1.000
_cell.length_c   1.000
_cell.angle_alpha   90.00
_cell.angle_beta   90.00
_cell.angle_gamma   90.00
#
_symmetry.space_group_name_H-M   'P 1'
#
loop_
_entity.id
_entity.type
_entity.pdbx_description
1 polymer ?
#
loop_
_entity_poly.entity_id
_entity_poly.type
_entity_poly.pdbx_seq_one_letter_code
_entity_poly.pdbx_strand_id
1 'polypeptide(L)'
;MNRRAVYGPRDGTVLSQQTQHRSDDILDGDLDDVLKARRADGAFWSHFQQHNLPVRVQQILNEIGFYGVYRCGRLVYDCHLITALVERWRSETHTFHFRVGEATITLQDVQIIWALPIDGEPVTGLDLDRTTIEWQDYCLTYLGFRPDATAFKGSRLQTHAIISHIAQVEITYDTPHEIVVQYARAVALLLLGGVMCPDSSGNLIPLLYLTKLEDIVEARNYSWGSAVLAFLYRELCNATNKGKAAIGGALQLLQNVCIWVKSKQIIIVCSQQHHMGATWNCEHTFTRTVRTTVRVIRDILDEMQSDQFIWQPYDLDSDVIMAYAADFNPQLWRSSCPLIFYAIVEMHHPERVLRQFGMRQNIPEAIDTRDMSLHQISRKNRTGTDWNLQHIQYISRWQKI
;
A
#
# COMPACT_ATOMS: atom_id res chain seq x y z
N MET A 1 -1.17 40.47 3.52
CA MET A 1 -1.91 39.82 2.43
C MET A 1 -1.83 38.32 2.64
N ASN A 2 -2.94 37.68 3.00
CA ASN A 2 -3.02 36.22 3.15
C ASN A 2 -2.63 35.58 1.82
N ARG A 3 -1.46 34.94 1.76
CA ARG A 3 -1.10 34.07 0.64
C ARG A 3 -2.11 32.93 0.66
N ARG A 4 -3.10 32.98 -0.22
CA ARG A 4 -4.03 31.89 -0.47
C ARG A 4 -3.20 30.71 -0.97
N ALA A 5 -2.97 29.71 -0.13
CA ALA A 5 -2.23 28.51 -0.52
C ALA A 5 -3.07 27.79 -1.58
N VAL A 6 -2.66 27.85 -2.84
CA VAL A 6 -3.32 27.11 -3.92
C VAL A 6 -2.64 25.75 -3.99
N TYR A 7 -3.30 24.74 -3.44
CA TYR A 7 -2.87 23.36 -3.57
C TYR A 7 -3.37 22.87 -4.94
N GLY A 8 -2.49 22.67 -5.93
CA GLY A 8 -2.84 22.21 -7.29
C GLY A 8 -3.00 23.32 -8.36
N PRO A 9 -3.11 22.95 -9.65
CA PRO A 9 -3.30 23.88 -10.75
C PRO A 9 -4.56 24.74 -10.59
N ARG A 10 -4.45 26.02 -10.99
CA ARG A 10 -5.58 26.98 -10.99
C ARG A 10 -6.66 26.65 -12.03
N ASP A 11 -6.35 25.72 -12.94
CA ASP A 11 -7.25 25.28 -13.99
C ASP A 11 -8.18 24.18 -13.46
N GLY A 12 -9.46 24.52 -13.32
CA GLY A 12 -10.51 23.62 -12.84
C GLY A 12 -10.95 22.57 -13.86
N THR A 13 -10.43 22.59 -15.09
CA THR A 13 -10.77 21.57 -16.11
C THR A 13 -10.11 20.22 -15.83
N VAL A 14 -8.96 20.22 -15.11
CA VAL A 14 -8.23 19.00 -14.74
C VAL A 14 -8.56 18.56 -13.31
N LEU A 15 -8.71 19.51 -12.38
CA LEU A 15 -9.02 19.25 -10.97
C LEU A 15 -10.48 19.58 -10.64
N SER A 16 -11.38 18.74 -11.13
CA SER A 16 -12.83 18.94 -11.02
C SER A 16 -13.41 18.72 -9.61
N GLN A 17 -12.70 18.03 -8.71
CA GLN A 17 -13.23 17.61 -7.40
C GLN A 17 -12.80 18.50 -6.23
N GLN A 18 -12.21 19.68 -6.50
CA GLN A 18 -11.67 20.55 -5.45
C GLN A 18 -12.68 20.90 -4.35
N THR A 19 -13.96 21.10 -4.67
CA THR A 19 -15.00 21.46 -3.69
C THR A 19 -15.32 20.34 -2.69
N GLN A 20 -15.06 19.08 -3.06
CA GLN A 20 -15.22 17.90 -2.20
C GLN A 20 -13.89 17.47 -1.55
N HIS A 21 -12.80 18.13 -1.93
CA HIS A 21 -11.46 17.82 -1.48
C HIS A 21 -11.20 18.46 -0.11
N ARG A 22 -10.55 17.71 0.80
CA ARG A 22 -10.25 18.14 2.16
C ARG A 22 -9.35 19.37 2.24
N SER A 23 -8.54 19.62 1.21
CA SER A 23 -7.69 20.83 1.16
C SER A 23 -8.49 22.13 1.01
N ASP A 24 -9.75 22.03 0.59
CA ASP A 24 -10.65 23.17 0.49
C ASP A 24 -10.98 23.75 1.87
N ASP A 25 -11.13 22.89 2.89
CA ASP A 25 -11.44 23.30 4.27
C ASP A 25 -10.26 24.01 4.96
N ILE A 26 -9.02 23.79 4.47
CA ILE A 26 -7.80 24.45 5.00
C ILE A 26 -7.85 25.96 4.74
N LEU A 27 -8.58 26.41 3.72
CA LEU A 27 -8.67 27.81 3.32
C LEU A 27 -9.55 28.65 4.26
N ASP A 28 -10.42 28.01 5.03
CA ASP A 28 -11.41 28.68 5.89
C ASP A 28 -10.93 28.92 7.34
N GLY A 29 -9.65 28.60 7.62
CA GLY A 29 -8.92 29.13 8.77
C GLY A 29 -8.91 28.28 10.02
N ASP A 30 -9.52 27.10 10.02
CA ASP A 30 -9.44 26.18 11.16
C ASP A 30 -9.54 24.75 10.66
N LEU A 31 -8.47 23.97 10.81
CA LEU A 31 -8.47 22.54 11.15
C LEU A 31 -7.06 21.94 11.01
N ASP A 32 -6.46 21.62 12.16
CA ASP A 32 -5.45 20.57 12.31
C ASP A 32 -6.13 19.19 12.27
N ASP A 33 -7.01 18.93 11.30
CA ASP A 33 -7.69 17.63 11.16
C ASP A 33 -6.72 16.58 10.61
N VAL A 34 -6.02 15.92 11.53
CA VAL A 34 -5.00 14.92 11.23
C VAL A 34 -5.67 13.57 11.00
N LEU A 35 -5.40 12.97 9.85
CA LEU A 35 -5.87 11.61 9.54
C LEU A 35 -5.25 10.60 10.50
N LYS A 36 -6.09 9.70 11.00
CA LYS A 36 -5.61 8.52 11.73
C LYS A 36 -5.18 7.44 10.73
N ALA A 37 -3.93 6.99 10.82
CA ALA A 37 -3.45 5.85 10.06
C ALA A 37 -4.08 4.54 10.60
N ARG A 38 -4.81 3.82 9.75
CA ARG A 38 -5.36 2.49 10.07
C ARG A 38 -4.29 1.43 9.86
N ARG A 39 -4.19 0.51 10.82
CA ARG A 39 -3.27 -0.63 10.79
C ARG A 39 -3.79 -1.74 11.68
N ALA A 40 -3.49 -2.98 11.33
CA ALA A 40 -3.89 -4.18 12.07
C ALA A 40 -2.70 -5.08 12.44
N ASP A 41 -1.48 -4.56 12.26
CA ASP A 41 -0.22 -5.29 12.32
C ASP A 41 0.49 -5.21 13.68
N GLY A 42 -0.08 -4.48 14.66
CA GLY A 42 0.59 -4.23 15.94
C GLY A 42 0.95 -5.51 16.68
N ALA A 43 -0.02 -6.41 16.88
CA ALA A 43 0.21 -7.69 17.54
C ALA A 43 1.11 -8.63 16.73
N PHE A 44 1.04 -8.57 15.39
CA PHE A 44 1.89 -9.34 14.49
C PHE A 44 3.37 -8.99 14.70
N TRP A 45 3.70 -7.70 14.66
CA TRP A 45 5.08 -7.27 14.85
C TRP A 45 5.57 -7.46 16.28
N SER A 46 4.72 -7.24 17.30
CA SER A 46 5.10 -7.53 18.70
C SER A 46 5.49 -9.00 18.90
N HIS A 47 4.77 -9.93 18.24
CA HIS A 47 5.11 -11.34 18.28
C HIS A 47 6.46 -11.61 17.60
N PHE A 48 6.65 -11.16 16.36
CA PHE A 48 7.89 -11.44 15.62
C PHE A 48 9.12 -10.64 16.08
N GLN A 49 8.92 -9.64 16.94
CA GLN A 49 10.02 -8.96 17.64
C GLN A 49 10.54 -9.79 18.83
N GLN A 50 9.71 -10.67 19.39
CA GLN A 50 10.06 -11.58 20.48
C GLN A 50 10.46 -12.97 19.97
N HIS A 51 9.89 -13.38 18.81
CA HIS A 51 10.10 -14.68 18.20
C HIS A 51 10.58 -14.50 16.77
N ASN A 52 11.80 -14.92 16.44
CA ASN A 52 12.28 -14.85 15.06
C ASN A 52 11.41 -15.70 14.15
N LEU A 53 11.09 -15.19 12.95
CA LEU A 53 10.36 -15.96 11.95
C LEU A 53 11.19 -17.20 11.54
N PRO A 54 10.65 -18.43 11.62
CA PRO A 54 11.41 -19.64 11.30
C PRO A 54 11.93 -19.63 9.86
N VAL A 55 13.17 -20.10 9.63
CA VAL A 55 13.83 -20.04 8.30
C VAL A 55 13.01 -20.73 7.21
N ARG A 56 12.38 -21.87 7.52
CA ARG A 56 11.52 -22.58 6.56
C ARG A 56 10.28 -21.77 6.17
N VAL A 57 9.75 -20.96 7.08
CA VAL A 57 8.64 -20.03 6.80
C VAL A 57 9.14 -18.86 5.97
N GLN A 58 10.34 -18.34 6.24
CA GLN A 58 10.97 -17.29 5.43
C GLN A 58 11.14 -17.72 3.96
N GLN A 59 11.55 -18.96 3.72
CA GLN A 59 11.67 -19.53 2.38
C GLN A 59 10.34 -19.52 1.63
N ILE A 60 9.26 -19.96 2.27
CA ILE A 60 7.92 -19.94 1.68
C ILE A 60 7.44 -18.50 1.43
N LEU A 61 7.67 -17.56 2.35
CA LEU A 61 7.36 -16.15 2.10
C LEU A 61 8.16 -15.57 0.93
N ASN A 62 9.38 -16.04 0.71
CA ASN A 62 10.20 -15.65 -0.43
C ASN A 62 9.66 -16.22 -1.74
N GLU A 63 9.15 -17.45 -1.72
CA GLU A 63 8.46 -18.06 -2.87
C GLU A 63 7.23 -17.25 -3.26
N ILE A 64 6.38 -16.87 -2.29
CA ILE A 64 5.18 -16.03 -2.52
C ILE A 64 5.55 -14.60 -2.98
N GLY A 65 6.73 -14.11 -2.61
CA GLY A 65 7.17 -12.73 -2.84
C GLY A 65 6.84 -11.76 -1.70
N PHE A 66 6.40 -12.24 -0.53
CA PHE A 66 6.05 -11.40 0.63
C PHE A 66 7.19 -11.19 1.62
N TYR A 67 8.31 -11.89 1.44
CA TYR A 67 9.44 -11.79 2.35
C TYR A 67 10.02 -10.38 2.42
N GLY A 68 10.07 -9.65 1.30
CA GLY A 68 10.50 -8.25 1.28
C GLY A 68 9.66 -7.36 2.20
N VAL A 69 8.33 -7.50 2.17
CA VAL A 69 7.41 -6.78 3.08
C VAL A 69 7.70 -7.11 4.54
N TYR A 70 7.87 -8.39 4.89
CA TYR A 70 8.24 -8.80 6.25
C TYR A 70 9.57 -8.17 6.69
N ARG A 71 10.58 -8.18 5.81
CA ARG A 71 11.91 -7.64 6.08
C ARG A 71 11.90 -6.14 6.29
N CYS A 72 11.00 -5.41 5.64
CA CYS A 72 10.85 -3.97 5.87
C CYS A 72 10.47 -3.65 7.31
N GLY A 73 9.87 -4.59 8.03
CA GLY A 73 9.54 -4.41 9.43
C GLY A 73 8.47 -3.35 9.66
N ARG A 74 8.26 -3.05 10.94
CA ARG A 74 7.22 -2.11 11.39
C ARG A 74 7.70 -0.66 11.37
N LEU A 75 7.09 0.18 10.54
CA LEU A 75 7.30 1.63 10.56
C LEU A 75 6.34 2.34 11.54
N VAL A 76 6.84 3.37 12.23
CA VAL A 76 6.00 4.33 12.97
C VAL A 76 5.47 5.39 12.00
N TYR A 77 4.15 5.51 11.92
CA TYR A 77 3.52 6.44 10.99
C TYR A 77 3.49 7.87 11.54
N ASP A 78 3.99 8.82 10.75
CA ASP A 78 3.77 10.24 10.98
C ASP A 78 2.46 10.67 10.30
N CYS A 79 1.39 10.67 11.10
CA CYS A 79 0.07 11.06 10.64
C CYS A 79 0.00 12.50 10.13
N HIS A 80 0.84 13.43 10.61
CA HIS A 80 0.86 14.80 10.13
C HIS A 80 1.43 14.86 8.70
N LEU A 81 2.50 14.11 8.46
CA LEU A 81 3.11 13.97 7.15
C LEU A 81 2.15 13.34 6.14
N ILE A 82 1.56 12.19 6.51
CA ILE A 82 0.56 11.50 5.69
C ILE A 82 -0.60 12.45 5.37
N THR A 83 -1.09 13.19 6.36
CA THR A 83 -2.17 14.17 6.19
C THR A 83 -1.79 15.23 5.15
N ALA A 84 -0.59 15.82 5.27
CA ALA A 84 -0.09 16.84 4.34
C ALA A 84 0.13 16.31 2.91
N LEU A 85 0.52 15.03 2.76
CA LEU A 85 0.62 14.37 1.45
C LEU A 85 -0.76 14.12 0.84
N VAL A 86 -1.72 13.62 1.62
CA VAL A 86 -3.10 13.40 1.17
C VAL A 86 -3.74 14.71 0.71
N GLU A 87 -3.47 15.84 1.36
CA GLU A 87 -3.95 17.16 0.93
C GLU A 87 -3.45 17.60 -0.45
N ARG A 88 -2.41 16.95 -0.97
CA ARG A 88 -1.84 17.21 -2.30
C ARG A 88 -2.18 16.11 -3.30
N TRP A 89 -2.76 14.99 -2.86
CA TRP A 89 -3.20 13.92 -3.74
C TRP A 89 -4.39 14.37 -4.58
N ARG A 90 -4.39 14.03 -5.87
CA ARG A 90 -5.47 14.33 -6.80
C ARG A 90 -6.00 13.05 -7.41
N SER A 91 -7.19 12.65 -6.97
CA SER A 91 -7.89 11.46 -7.44
C SER A 91 -8.10 11.45 -8.95
N GLU A 92 -8.28 12.63 -9.56
CA GLU A 92 -8.49 12.77 -11.01
C GLU A 92 -7.25 12.38 -11.83
N THR A 93 -6.06 12.47 -11.24
CA THR A 93 -4.79 12.19 -11.94
C THR A 93 -3.98 11.05 -11.33
N HIS A 94 -4.37 10.56 -10.15
CA HIS A 94 -3.58 9.66 -9.31
C HIS A 94 -2.14 10.14 -9.07
N THR A 95 -1.99 11.44 -8.83
CA THR A 95 -0.70 12.07 -8.51
C THR A 95 -0.82 13.05 -7.35
N PHE A 96 0.31 13.27 -6.68
CA PHE A 96 0.53 14.40 -5.77
C PHE A 96 0.91 15.64 -6.58
N HIS A 97 0.30 16.77 -6.21
CA HIS A 97 0.56 18.07 -6.82
C HIS A 97 1.42 18.93 -5.89
N PHE A 98 2.73 18.94 -6.12
CA PHE A 98 3.67 19.83 -5.45
C PHE A 98 3.93 21.09 -6.28
N ARG A 99 4.51 22.14 -5.68
CA ARG A 99 4.91 23.35 -6.43
C ARG A 99 5.97 23.07 -7.50
N VAL A 100 6.84 22.09 -7.23
CA VAL A 100 7.87 21.62 -8.16
C VAL A 100 7.29 20.72 -9.26
N GLY A 101 6.01 20.32 -9.16
CA GLY A 101 5.19 19.60 -10.14
C GLY A 101 4.69 18.24 -9.64
N GLU A 102 4.18 17.42 -10.55
CA GLU A 102 3.52 16.15 -10.24
C GLU A 102 4.51 15.04 -9.87
N ALA A 103 4.14 14.23 -8.87
CA ALA A 103 4.83 12.99 -8.47
C ALA A 103 3.80 11.96 -7.97
N THR A 104 4.10 10.67 -7.99
CA THR A 104 3.21 9.62 -7.46
C THR A 104 4.00 8.39 -7.01
N ILE A 105 3.37 7.54 -6.20
CA ILE A 105 3.92 6.23 -5.88
C ILE A 105 3.73 5.35 -7.10
N THR A 106 4.79 4.78 -7.62
CA THR A 106 4.80 4.00 -8.86
C THR A 106 5.05 2.51 -8.58
N LEU A 107 4.91 1.68 -9.59
CA LEU A 107 5.31 0.27 -9.51
C LEU A 107 6.81 0.11 -9.21
N GLN A 108 7.66 1.08 -9.56
CA GLN A 108 9.07 1.10 -9.18
C GLN A 108 9.24 1.18 -7.66
N ASP A 109 8.50 2.07 -7.00
CA ASP A 109 8.56 2.23 -5.54
C ASP A 109 8.13 0.95 -4.83
N VAL A 110 7.06 0.31 -5.30
CA VAL A 110 6.55 -0.94 -4.72
C VAL A 110 7.58 -2.06 -4.86
N GLN A 111 8.16 -2.21 -6.05
CA GLN A 111 9.13 -3.28 -6.32
C GLN A 111 10.46 -3.05 -5.60
N ILE A 112 10.98 -1.82 -5.53
CA ILE A 112 12.25 -1.54 -4.85
C ILE A 112 12.10 -1.56 -3.33
N ILE A 113 11.03 -0.99 -2.78
CA ILE A 113 10.86 -0.89 -1.32
C ILE A 113 10.44 -2.24 -0.74
N TRP A 114 9.46 -2.92 -1.34
CA TRP A 114 8.84 -4.12 -0.78
C TRP A 114 9.19 -5.42 -1.50
N ALA A 115 9.91 -5.36 -2.62
CA ALA A 115 10.25 -6.54 -3.43
C ALA A 115 9.03 -7.38 -3.84
N LEU A 116 7.88 -6.73 -4.01
CA LEU A 116 6.67 -7.40 -4.47
C LEU A 116 6.70 -7.61 -5.99
N PRO A 117 6.18 -8.74 -6.49
CA PRO A 117 5.99 -8.95 -7.92
C PRO A 117 4.97 -7.96 -8.48
N ILE A 118 5.29 -7.34 -9.62
CA ILE A 118 4.43 -6.37 -10.33
C ILE A 118 3.94 -6.89 -11.68
N ASP A 119 4.41 -8.06 -12.05
CA ASP A 119 4.09 -8.85 -13.23
C ASP A 119 3.13 -9.99 -12.88
N GLY A 120 2.58 -10.62 -13.93
CA GLY A 120 1.66 -11.75 -13.80
C GLY A 120 0.19 -11.34 -13.73
N GLU A 121 -0.62 -12.21 -13.15
CA GLU A 121 -2.08 -12.10 -13.18
C GLU A 121 -2.59 -11.02 -12.20
N PRO A 122 -3.66 -10.29 -12.55
CA PRO A 122 -4.27 -9.34 -11.64
C PRO A 122 -4.92 -10.08 -10.46
N VAL A 123 -4.87 -9.49 -9.27
CA VAL A 123 -5.46 -10.10 -8.07
C VAL A 123 -6.97 -9.85 -8.05
N THR A 124 -7.73 -10.76 -8.65
CA THR A 124 -9.19 -10.70 -8.73
C THR A 124 -9.82 -12.09 -8.58
N GLY A 125 -11.14 -12.20 -8.43
CA GLY A 125 -11.81 -13.48 -8.23
C GLY A 125 -13.27 -13.36 -7.80
N LEU A 126 -13.84 -14.49 -7.42
CA LEU A 126 -15.19 -14.59 -6.86
C LEU A 126 -15.17 -14.24 -5.36
N ASP A 127 -16.01 -13.29 -4.91
CA ASP A 127 -16.24 -13.07 -3.49
C ASP A 127 -17.11 -14.21 -2.95
N LEU A 128 -16.49 -15.21 -2.31
CA LEU A 128 -17.18 -16.44 -1.91
C LEU A 128 -18.25 -16.16 -0.86
N ASP A 129 -19.47 -16.57 -1.15
CA ASP A 129 -20.56 -16.59 -0.18
C ASP A 129 -20.53 -17.92 0.58
N ARG A 130 -20.04 -17.88 1.81
CA ARG A 130 -19.85 -19.04 2.69
C ARG A 130 -20.39 -18.72 4.07
N THR A 131 -21.01 -19.71 4.68
CA THR A 131 -21.41 -19.70 6.09
C THR A 131 -20.19 -19.66 7.00
N THR A 132 -20.39 -19.26 8.27
CA THR A 132 -19.30 -19.27 9.27
C THR A 132 -18.69 -20.65 9.44
N ILE A 133 -19.49 -21.73 9.36
CA ILE A 133 -19.00 -23.11 9.51
C ILE A 133 -18.07 -23.47 8.35
N GLU A 134 -18.47 -23.16 7.12
CA GLU A 134 -17.62 -23.39 5.94
C GLU A 134 -16.32 -22.57 6.01
N TRP A 135 -16.38 -21.33 6.52
CA TRP A 135 -15.17 -20.54 6.77
C TRP A 135 -14.28 -21.13 7.86
N GLN A 136 -14.86 -21.70 8.92
CA GLN A 136 -14.13 -22.41 9.97
C GLN A 136 -13.39 -23.64 9.42
N ASP A 137 -14.08 -24.46 8.63
CA ASP A 137 -13.49 -25.64 7.99
C ASP A 137 -12.42 -25.25 6.97
N TYR A 138 -12.64 -24.15 6.24
CA TYR A 138 -11.66 -23.60 5.31
C TYR A 138 -10.40 -23.08 6.01
N CYS A 139 -10.53 -22.39 7.15
CA CYS A 139 -9.39 -22.02 7.99
C CYS A 139 -8.67 -23.26 8.55
N LEU A 140 -9.38 -24.31 8.93
CA LEU A 140 -8.76 -25.54 9.41
C LEU A 140 -7.88 -26.17 8.32
N THR A 141 -8.40 -26.28 7.10
CA THR A 141 -7.66 -26.85 5.96
C THR A 141 -6.41 -26.03 5.62
N TYR A 142 -6.55 -24.72 5.45
CA TYR A 142 -5.46 -23.90 4.89
C TYR A 142 -4.56 -23.24 5.93
N LEU A 143 -5.06 -22.96 7.13
CA LEU A 143 -4.30 -22.33 8.23
C LEU A 143 -3.96 -23.30 9.35
N GLY A 144 -4.49 -24.53 9.35
CA GLY A 144 -4.18 -25.55 10.36
C GLY A 144 -4.97 -25.41 11.67
N PHE A 145 -5.94 -24.50 11.74
CA PHE A 145 -6.79 -24.34 12.93
C PHE A 145 -8.20 -23.90 12.59
N ARG A 146 -9.15 -24.29 13.45
CA ARG A 146 -10.56 -23.90 13.37
C ARG A 146 -10.83 -22.74 14.33
N PRO A 147 -10.97 -21.48 13.88
CA PRO A 147 -11.24 -20.36 14.79
C PRO A 147 -12.65 -20.45 15.39
N ASP A 148 -12.86 -19.88 16.57
CA ASP A 148 -14.19 -19.77 17.15
C ASP A 148 -15.13 -18.92 16.29
N ALA A 149 -16.43 -19.24 16.30
CA ALA A 149 -17.42 -18.49 15.52
C ALA A 149 -17.46 -16.98 15.88
N THR A 150 -17.08 -16.63 17.11
CA THR A 150 -16.98 -15.25 17.60
C THR A 150 -15.82 -14.46 17.00
N ALA A 151 -14.82 -15.14 16.43
CA ALA A 151 -13.70 -14.51 15.75
C ALA A 151 -14.06 -14.03 14.33
N PHE A 152 -15.27 -14.34 13.84
CA PHE A 152 -15.73 -13.97 12.51
C PHE A 152 -16.67 -12.77 12.52
N LYS A 153 -16.60 -11.97 11.45
CA LYS A 153 -17.61 -10.97 11.13
C LYS A 153 -17.89 -11.02 9.63
N GLY A 154 -18.86 -11.84 9.24
CA GLY A 154 -19.08 -12.22 7.84
C GLY A 154 -17.88 -13.03 7.32
N SER A 155 -17.42 -12.76 6.10
CA SER A 155 -16.26 -13.39 5.48
C SER A 155 -14.89 -12.84 5.95
N ARG A 156 -14.83 -12.30 7.18
CA ARG A 156 -13.63 -11.70 7.76
C ARG A 156 -13.27 -12.36 9.08
N LEU A 157 -11.97 -12.57 9.29
CA LEU A 157 -11.40 -13.20 10.48
C LEU A 157 -10.60 -12.19 11.30
N GLN A 158 -10.70 -12.25 12.62
CA GLN A 158 -9.89 -11.43 13.52
C GLN A 158 -8.41 -11.82 13.46
N THR A 159 -7.55 -10.81 13.29
CA THR A 159 -6.07 -10.91 13.36
C THR A 159 -5.59 -11.60 14.64
N HIS A 160 -6.21 -11.30 15.78
CA HIS A 160 -5.86 -11.90 17.06
C HIS A 160 -6.04 -13.43 17.06
N ALA A 161 -7.09 -13.96 16.42
CA ALA A 161 -7.28 -15.41 16.34
C ALA A 161 -6.15 -16.11 15.60
N ILE A 162 -5.67 -15.51 14.50
CA ILE A 162 -4.53 -16.02 13.72
C ILE A 162 -3.24 -15.94 14.54
N ILE A 163 -2.98 -14.80 15.19
CA ILE A 163 -1.75 -14.59 15.98
C ILE A 163 -1.72 -15.53 17.20
N SER A 164 -2.85 -15.72 17.88
CA SER A 164 -2.95 -16.65 19.01
C SER A 164 -2.68 -18.09 18.60
N HIS A 165 -3.12 -18.50 17.41
CA HIS A 165 -2.78 -19.82 16.86
C HIS A 165 -1.28 -19.93 16.55
N ILE A 166 -0.72 -18.96 15.81
CA ILE A 166 0.71 -18.90 15.47
C ILE A 166 1.58 -18.99 16.73
N ALA A 167 1.20 -18.31 17.82
CA ALA A 167 1.94 -18.32 19.07
C ALA A 167 1.95 -19.67 19.81
N GLN A 168 1.01 -20.58 19.48
CA GLN A 168 0.93 -21.92 20.06
C GLN A 168 1.67 -22.97 19.24
N VAL A 169 2.04 -22.65 17.99
CA VAL A 169 2.70 -23.58 17.07
C VAL A 169 4.20 -23.32 17.05
N GLU A 170 4.97 -24.30 17.51
CA GLU A 170 6.44 -24.28 17.40
C GLU A 170 6.88 -24.95 16.10
N ILE A 171 7.62 -24.20 15.27
CA ILE A 171 8.19 -24.70 14.02
C ILE A 171 9.64 -25.10 14.25
N THR A 172 9.92 -26.39 14.13
CA THR A 172 11.25 -26.98 14.24
C THR A 172 11.73 -27.50 12.88
N TYR A 173 12.95 -28.04 12.84
CA TYR A 173 13.49 -28.66 11.63
C TYR A 173 12.65 -29.86 11.19
N ASP A 174 12.14 -30.65 12.14
CA ASP A 174 11.39 -31.88 11.88
C ASP A 174 9.89 -31.67 11.65
N THR A 175 9.39 -30.44 11.77
CA THR A 175 7.97 -30.14 11.54
C THR A 175 7.56 -30.56 10.11
N PRO A 176 6.44 -31.29 9.94
CA PRO A 176 5.92 -31.66 8.62
C PRO A 176 5.75 -30.43 7.72
N HIS A 177 6.09 -30.57 6.43
CA HIS A 177 6.05 -29.45 5.48
C HIS A 177 4.67 -28.79 5.41
N GLU A 178 3.60 -29.57 5.47
CA GLU A 178 2.22 -29.07 5.46
C GLU A 178 1.94 -28.05 6.58
N ILE A 179 2.39 -28.34 7.82
CA ILE A 179 2.21 -27.43 8.96
C ILE A 179 3.02 -26.14 8.76
N VAL A 180 4.22 -26.24 8.19
CA VAL A 180 5.04 -25.06 7.88
C VAL A 180 4.36 -24.19 6.82
N VAL A 181 3.74 -24.81 5.81
CA VAL A 181 2.98 -24.09 4.78
C VAL A 181 1.73 -23.43 5.37
N GLN A 182 0.97 -24.12 6.24
CA GLN A 182 -0.17 -23.54 6.95
C GLN A 182 0.23 -22.32 7.79
N TYR A 183 1.33 -22.44 8.54
CA TYR A 183 1.92 -21.34 9.29
C TYR A 183 2.33 -20.17 8.38
N ALA A 184 2.98 -20.47 7.24
CA ALA A 184 3.39 -19.46 6.27
C ALA A 184 2.19 -18.74 5.64
N ARG A 185 1.10 -19.45 5.31
CA ARG A 185 -0.16 -18.83 4.85
C ARG A 185 -0.76 -17.91 5.90
N ALA A 186 -0.74 -18.32 7.17
CA ALA A 186 -1.22 -17.49 8.26
C ALA A 186 -0.42 -16.18 8.39
N VAL A 187 0.91 -16.26 8.27
CA VAL A 187 1.80 -15.09 8.24
C VAL A 187 1.55 -14.22 7.01
N ALA A 188 1.44 -14.82 5.82
CA ALA A 188 1.17 -14.11 4.57
C ALA A 188 -0.19 -13.38 4.61
N LEU A 189 -1.22 -14.01 5.18
CA LEU A 189 -2.54 -13.42 5.35
C LEU A 189 -2.50 -12.21 6.31
N LEU A 190 -1.72 -12.30 7.40
CA LEU A 190 -1.50 -11.18 8.33
C LEU A 190 -0.74 -10.02 7.67
N LEU A 191 0.29 -10.31 6.86
CA LEU A 191 1.00 -9.29 6.09
C LEU A 191 0.06 -8.61 5.08
N LEU A 192 -0.69 -9.40 4.32
CA LEU A 192 -1.59 -8.90 3.27
C LEU A 192 -2.71 -8.02 3.85
N GLY A 193 -3.39 -8.48 4.89
CA GLY A 193 -4.50 -7.74 5.50
C GLY A 193 -4.07 -6.67 6.50
N GLY A 194 -2.92 -6.83 7.15
CA GLY A 194 -2.47 -5.95 8.24
C GLY A 194 -1.48 -4.87 7.84
N VAL A 195 -0.66 -5.13 6.82
CA VAL A 195 0.44 -4.25 6.37
C VAL A 195 0.21 -3.74 4.95
N MET A 196 -0.10 -4.64 4.02
CA MET A 196 -0.21 -4.33 2.59
C MET A 196 -1.54 -3.63 2.24
N CYS A 197 -2.65 -4.18 2.70
CA CYS A 197 -4.00 -3.70 2.39
C CYS A 197 -4.89 -3.51 3.64
N PRO A 198 -4.45 -2.78 4.68
CA PRO A 198 -5.29 -2.51 5.84
C PRO A 198 -6.46 -1.62 5.47
N ASP A 199 -7.68 -2.07 5.74
CA ASP A 199 -8.91 -1.34 5.43
C ASP A 199 -9.55 -0.69 6.67
N SER A 200 -10.74 -0.09 6.49
CA SER A 200 -11.49 0.54 7.59
C SER A 200 -11.98 -0.43 8.68
N SER A 201 -11.78 -1.73 8.54
CA SER A 201 -12.38 -2.78 9.38
C SER A 201 -11.56 -3.11 10.61
N GLY A 202 -10.45 -2.39 10.83
CA GLY A 202 -9.64 -2.50 12.03
C GLY A 202 -8.88 -3.82 12.06
N ASN A 203 -9.22 -4.70 13.01
CA ASN A 203 -8.50 -5.93 13.29
C ASN A 203 -9.01 -7.16 12.50
N LEU A 204 -9.80 -6.94 11.44
CA LEU A 204 -10.49 -7.98 10.67
C LEU A 204 -9.92 -8.10 9.25
N ILE A 205 -9.45 -9.29 8.87
CA ILE A 205 -8.90 -9.58 7.55
C ILE A 205 -9.93 -10.35 6.71
N PRO A 206 -10.24 -9.91 5.48
CA PRO A 206 -11.07 -10.69 4.56
C PRO A 206 -10.44 -12.04 4.22
N LEU A 207 -11.19 -13.13 4.41
CA LEU A 207 -10.76 -14.49 4.04
C LEU A 207 -10.74 -14.72 2.53
N LEU A 208 -11.30 -13.78 1.76
CA LEU A 208 -11.10 -13.73 0.32
C LEU A 208 -9.61 -13.69 -0.06
N TYR A 209 -8.74 -13.09 0.75
CA TYR A 209 -7.31 -13.07 0.49
C TYR A 209 -6.66 -14.45 0.64
N LEU A 210 -7.22 -15.31 1.49
CA LEU A 210 -6.75 -16.67 1.68
C LEU A 210 -6.99 -17.53 0.42
N THR A 211 -8.00 -17.21 -0.40
CA THR A 211 -8.25 -17.93 -1.67
C THR A 211 -7.11 -17.75 -2.67
N LYS A 212 -6.35 -16.66 -2.55
CA LYS A 212 -5.16 -16.38 -3.38
C LYS A 212 -3.87 -16.92 -2.78
N LEU A 213 -3.96 -17.56 -1.62
CA LEU A 213 -2.85 -18.19 -0.91
C LEU A 213 -3.08 -19.71 -0.74
N GLU A 214 -4.10 -20.29 -1.39
CA GLU A 214 -4.38 -21.74 -1.34
C GLU A 214 -3.16 -22.53 -1.85
N ASP A 215 -2.75 -22.23 -3.08
CA ASP A 215 -1.52 -22.72 -3.69
C ASP A 215 -0.43 -21.64 -3.62
N ILE A 216 0.63 -21.95 -2.87
CA ILE A 216 1.79 -21.07 -2.67
C ILE A 216 2.57 -20.88 -3.98
N VAL A 217 2.63 -21.91 -4.82
CA VAL A 217 3.35 -21.87 -6.10
C VAL A 217 2.64 -20.92 -7.05
N GLU A 218 1.31 -21.01 -7.12
CA GLU A 218 0.51 -20.07 -7.92
C GLU A 218 0.48 -18.67 -7.32
N ALA A 219 0.60 -18.54 -6.00
CA ALA A 219 0.57 -17.24 -5.33
C ALA A 219 1.64 -16.27 -5.86
N ARG A 220 2.82 -16.77 -6.27
CA ARG A 220 3.89 -15.93 -6.85
C ARG A 220 3.49 -15.30 -8.19
N ASN A 221 2.59 -15.94 -8.95
CA ASN A 221 2.21 -15.51 -10.29
C ASN A 221 1.23 -14.34 -10.30
N TYR A 222 0.80 -13.86 -9.13
CA TYR A 222 -0.01 -12.67 -9.04
C TYR A 222 0.83 -11.41 -8.93
N SER A 223 0.37 -10.35 -9.60
CA SER A 223 0.95 -9.01 -9.51
C SER A 223 0.55 -8.32 -8.17
N TRP A 224 1.07 -8.84 -7.05
CA TRP A 224 0.79 -8.32 -5.71
C TRP A 224 1.14 -6.84 -5.53
N GLY A 225 2.22 -6.39 -6.14
CA GLY A 225 2.65 -5.00 -6.08
C GLY A 225 1.63 -4.05 -6.73
N SER A 226 1.08 -4.42 -7.89
CA SER A 226 -0.01 -3.65 -8.53
C SER A 226 -1.29 -3.69 -7.71
N ALA A 227 -1.61 -4.82 -7.08
CA ALA A 227 -2.79 -4.94 -6.21
C ALA A 227 -2.69 -4.03 -4.98
N VAL A 228 -1.51 -3.99 -4.35
CA VAL A 228 -1.19 -3.07 -3.25
C VAL A 228 -1.28 -1.62 -3.70
N LEU A 229 -0.72 -1.30 -4.87
CA LEU A 229 -0.75 0.06 -5.39
C LEU A 229 -2.17 0.51 -5.71
N ALA A 230 -2.99 -0.37 -6.30
CA ALA A 230 -4.42 -0.12 -6.52
C ALA A 230 -5.14 0.21 -5.21
N PHE A 231 -4.88 -0.60 -4.17
CA PHE A 231 -5.48 -0.39 -2.86
C PHE A 231 -5.03 0.92 -2.21
N LEU A 232 -3.74 1.27 -2.32
CA LEU A 232 -3.21 2.52 -1.79
C LEU A 232 -3.79 3.74 -2.51
N TYR A 233 -3.85 3.71 -3.85
CA TYR A 233 -4.48 4.78 -4.64
C TYR A 233 -5.95 4.96 -4.24
N ARG A 234 -6.69 3.86 -4.10
CA ARG A 234 -8.08 3.88 -3.63
C ARG A 234 -8.21 4.56 -2.27
N GLU A 235 -7.34 4.21 -1.31
CA GLU A 235 -7.39 4.78 0.04
C GLU A 235 -6.96 6.26 0.07
N LEU A 236 -6.01 6.67 -0.78
CA LEU A 236 -5.67 8.08 -0.98
C LEU A 236 -6.87 8.86 -1.54
N CYS A 237 -7.50 8.37 -2.60
CA CYS A 237 -8.71 8.96 -3.19
C CYS A 237 -9.89 9.01 -2.20
N ASN A 238 -10.01 8.00 -1.34
CA ASN A 238 -11.02 8.01 -0.28
C ASN A 238 -10.71 9.07 0.78
N ALA A 239 -9.45 9.16 1.22
CA ALA A 239 -9.01 10.04 2.30
C ALA A 239 -8.97 11.52 1.91
N THR A 240 -8.91 11.84 0.61
CA THR A 240 -9.03 13.22 0.13
C THR A 240 -10.43 13.81 0.30
N ASN A 241 -11.47 13.00 0.48
CA ASN A 241 -12.83 13.52 0.66
C ASN A 241 -13.00 14.23 2.01
N LYS A 242 -13.74 15.34 2.04
CA LYS A 242 -14.08 16.06 3.27
C LYS A 242 -14.72 15.14 4.33
N GLY A 243 -14.41 15.39 5.60
CA GLY A 243 -14.96 14.66 6.75
C GLY A 243 -14.36 13.25 6.99
N LYS A 244 -13.36 12.83 6.21
CA LYS A 244 -12.65 11.57 6.45
C LYS A 244 -11.63 11.73 7.56
N ALA A 245 -11.81 10.97 8.64
CA ALA A 245 -10.94 11.03 9.82
C ALA A 245 -9.78 10.00 9.81
N ALA A 246 -9.71 9.12 8.81
CA ALA A 246 -8.75 8.03 8.78
C ALA A 246 -8.43 7.57 7.36
N ILE A 247 -7.25 6.97 7.19
CA ILE A 247 -6.76 6.41 5.94
C ILE A 247 -6.17 5.01 6.18
N GLY A 248 -6.44 4.06 5.28
CA GLY A 248 -5.82 2.74 5.24
C GLY A 248 -4.77 2.60 4.14
N GLY A 249 -4.55 1.36 3.71
CA GLY A 249 -3.61 0.99 2.65
C GLY A 249 -2.15 0.94 3.10
N ALA A 250 -1.27 0.74 2.12
CA ALA A 250 0.19 0.60 2.29
C ALA A 250 0.86 1.93 2.67
N LEU A 251 0.53 2.49 3.84
CA LEU A 251 1.03 3.79 4.28
C LEU A 251 2.55 3.83 4.50
N GLN A 252 3.19 2.68 4.70
CA GLN A 252 4.65 2.59 4.73
C GLN A 252 5.26 3.02 3.38
N LEU A 253 4.64 2.66 2.25
CA LEU A 253 5.08 3.15 0.94
C LEU A 253 4.90 4.67 0.86
N LEU A 254 3.74 5.19 1.28
CA LEU A 254 3.45 6.63 1.29
C LEU A 254 4.38 7.44 2.20
N GLN A 255 4.83 6.88 3.32
CA GLN A 255 5.76 7.59 4.20
C GLN A 255 7.21 7.46 3.72
N ASN A 256 7.59 6.31 3.14
CA ASN A 256 8.91 6.13 2.55
C ASN A 256 9.13 7.06 1.35
N VAL A 257 8.07 7.53 0.68
CA VAL A 257 8.11 8.61 -0.32
C VAL A 257 8.79 9.89 0.17
N CYS A 258 8.93 10.13 1.48
CA CYS A 258 9.72 11.26 1.98
C CYS A 258 11.20 11.21 1.61
N ILE A 259 11.70 10.10 1.05
CA ILE A 259 12.98 10.06 0.32
C ILE A 259 13.04 11.06 -0.83
N TRP A 260 11.90 11.49 -1.40
CA TRP A 260 11.87 12.51 -2.46
C TRP A 260 12.18 13.91 -1.95
N VAL A 261 12.35 14.13 -0.65
CA VAL A 261 12.55 15.46 -0.07
C VAL A 261 13.90 15.55 0.63
N LYS A 262 14.85 16.31 0.07
CA LYS A 262 16.07 16.77 0.75
C LYS A 262 15.73 17.92 1.69
N SER A 263 15.36 17.59 2.92
CA SER A 263 15.26 18.59 3.99
C SER A 263 16.14 18.19 5.18
N LYS A 264 16.90 19.14 5.72
CA LYS A 264 17.65 18.94 6.97
C LYS A 264 16.73 18.55 8.14
N GLN A 265 15.42 18.82 8.03
CA GLN A 265 14.42 18.57 9.07
C GLN A 265 13.68 17.23 8.91
N ILE A 266 13.80 16.54 7.77
CA ILE A 266 13.25 15.20 7.54
C ILE A 266 14.43 14.29 7.19
N ILE A 267 15.00 13.63 8.20
CA ILE A 267 16.16 12.74 8.03
C ILE A 267 15.68 11.30 8.17
N ILE A 268 15.89 10.49 7.13
CA ILE A 268 15.74 9.03 7.17
C ILE A 268 17.16 8.46 7.35
N VAL A 269 17.45 7.91 8.53
CA VAL A 269 18.77 7.36 8.88
C VAL A 269 18.88 5.91 8.42
N CYS A 270 19.42 5.66 7.22
CA CYS A 270 19.57 4.30 6.72
C CYS A 270 20.57 3.47 7.51
N SER A 271 20.14 2.34 8.07
CA SER A 271 21.08 1.32 8.54
C SER A 271 21.54 0.46 7.35
N GLN A 272 22.81 0.56 6.99
CA GLN A 272 23.40 -0.11 5.84
C GLN A 272 23.65 -1.61 6.11
N GLN A 273 22.62 -2.47 6.20
CA GLN A 273 22.85 -3.93 6.21
C GLN A 273 21.77 -4.80 5.55
N HIS A 274 20.64 -4.28 5.04
CA HIS A 274 19.49 -5.14 4.69
C HIS A 274 18.70 -4.72 3.43
N HIS A 275 17.70 -5.53 3.02
CA HIS A 275 16.77 -5.25 1.91
C HIS A 275 16.23 -3.80 2.03
N MET A 276 16.08 -3.09 0.91
CA MET A 276 15.94 -1.62 0.91
C MET A 276 14.84 -1.10 1.85
N GLY A 277 13.60 -1.58 1.79
CA GLY A 277 12.56 -1.06 2.70
C GLY A 277 12.85 -1.27 4.20
N ALA A 278 13.76 -2.19 4.57
CA ALA A 278 14.29 -2.36 5.92
C ALA A 278 15.37 -1.34 6.28
N THR A 279 16.18 -0.91 5.30
CA THR A 279 17.16 0.17 5.49
C THR A 279 16.47 1.48 5.82
N TRP A 280 15.27 1.72 5.30
CA TRP A 280 14.45 2.91 5.54
C TRP A 280 13.53 2.80 6.77
N ASN A 281 13.50 1.64 7.44
CA ASN A 281 12.77 1.45 8.69
C ASN A 281 13.59 1.92 9.89
N CYS A 282 13.91 3.21 9.89
CA CYS A 282 14.68 3.89 10.93
C CYS A 282 13.84 4.96 11.61
N GLU A 283 14.22 5.36 12.82
CA GLU A 283 13.59 6.50 13.48
C GLU A 283 13.73 7.75 12.59
N HIS A 284 12.59 8.31 12.18
CA HIS A 284 12.55 9.62 11.53
C HIS A 284 12.88 10.68 12.57
N THR A 285 14.16 11.02 12.71
CA THR A 285 14.57 12.14 13.57
C THR A 285 14.34 13.46 12.84
N PHE A 286 13.27 14.15 13.20
CA PHE A 286 13.08 15.56 12.84
C PHE A 286 14.03 16.40 13.68
N THR A 287 15.07 16.99 13.08
CA THR A 287 15.98 17.85 13.85
C THR A 287 15.25 19.11 14.32
N ARG A 288 14.98 19.17 15.63
CA ARG A 288 14.60 20.37 16.39
C ARG A 288 13.41 21.16 15.84
N THR A 289 12.19 20.64 16.04
CA THR A 289 11.05 21.52 16.35
C THR A 289 10.15 20.88 17.39
N VAL A 290 9.76 21.67 18.39
CA VAL A 290 8.79 21.32 19.42
C VAL A 290 7.45 21.01 18.74
N ARG A 291 7.07 19.72 18.69
CA ARG A 291 5.83 19.17 18.09
C ARG A 291 5.73 19.37 16.56
N THR A 292 5.99 18.33 15.79
CA THR A 292 5.62 18.26 14.35
C THR A 292 4.10 18.41 14.23
N THR A 293 3.65 19.59 13.78
CA THR A 293 2.24 19.82 13.42
C THR A 293 2.09 19.70 11.91
N VAL A 294 0.88 19.38 11.44
CA VAL A 294 0.58 19.30 10.00
C VAL A 294 0.88 20.64 9.32
N ARG A 295 0.67 21.77 10.01
CA ARG A 295 1.00 23.10 9.50
C ARG A 295 2.48 23.27 9.13
N VAL A 296 3.40 22.83 9.99
CA VAL A 296 4.85 22.92 9.71
C VAL A 296 5.20 22.09 8.48
N ILE A 297 4.63 20.90 8.34
CA ILE A 297 4.89 20.03 7.19
C ILE A 297 4.31 20.64 5.92
N ARG A 298 3.11 21.22 5.97
CA ARG A 298 2.52 21.95 4.85
C ARG A 298 3.46 23.08 4.39
N ASP A 299 3.99 23.87 5.32
CA ASP A 299 4.92 24.97 5.02
C ASP A 299 6.19 24.44 4.33
N ILE A 300 6.79 23.36 4.84
CA ILE A 300 7.97 22.71 4.23
C ILE A 300 7.67 22.28 2.79
N LEU A 301 6.56 21.58 2.56
CA LEU A 301 6.19 21.08 1.23
C LEU A 301 5.80 22.21 0.26
N ASP A 302 5.25 23.31 0.77
CA ASP A 302 4.87 24.48 -0.02
C ASP A 302 6.08 25.35 -0.38
N GLU A 303 7.04 25.50 0.52
CA GLU A 303 8.24 26.31 0.28
C GLU A 303 9.38 25.53 -0.39
N MET A 304 9.18 24.23 -0.62
CA MET A 304 10.13 23.34 -1.26
C MET A 304 10.57 23.84 -2.64
N GLN A 305 11.89 23.99 -2.81
CA GLN A 305 12.54 24.38 -4.05
C GLN A 305 12.80 23.18 -4.96
N SER A 306 13.07 23.43 -6.25
CA SER A 306 13.26 22.36 -7.24
C SER A 306 14.45 21.45 -6.95
N ASP A 307 15.52 21.97 -6.36
CA ASP A 307 16.74 21.25 -5.98
C ASP A 307 16.59 20.45 -4.67
N GLN A 308 15.54 20.74 -3.89
CA GLN A 308 15.20 20.02 -2.67
C GLN A 308 14.34 18.79 -2.95
N PHE A 309 13.76 18.66 -4.15
CA PHE A 309 13.02 17.46 -4.54
C PHE A 309 13.93 16.46 -5.26
N ILE A 310 14.09 15.26 -4.70
CA ILE A 310 14.81 14.15 -5.31
C ILE A 310 13.84 13.39 -6.20
N TRP A 311 13.97 13.62 -7.51
CA TRP A 311 13.17 12.89 -8.51
C TRP A 311 13.56 11.41 -8.63
N GLN A 312 14.85 11.10 -8.52
CA GLN A 312 15.38 9.73 -8.65
C GLN A 312 16.07 9.34 -7.33
N PRO A 313 15.33 8.80 -6.35
CA PRO A 313 15.88 8.49 -5.03
C PRO A 313 16.66 7.17 -5.01
N TYR A 314 16.51 6.33 -6.03
CA TYR A 314 17.11 5.00 -6.10
C TYR A 314 18.39 5.02 -6.93
N ASP A 315 19.49 4.62 -6.30
CA ASP A 315 20.73 4.28 -6.99
C ASP A 315 20.64 2.86 -7.53
N LEU A 316 20.23 2.74 -8.80
CA LEU A 316 20.01 1.45 -9.46
C LEU A 316 21.30 0.62 -9.61
N ASP A 317 22.46 1.27 -9.55
CA ASP A 317 23.77 0.62 -9.65
C ASP A 317 24.31 0.18 -8.27
N SER A 318 23.58 0.45 -7.18
CA SER A 318 23.99 0.02 -5.84
C SER A 318 23.98 -1.51 -5.71
N ASP A 319 24.97 -2.05 -5.00
CA ASP A 319 25.10 -3.50 -4.74
C ASP A 319 23.82 -4.10 -4.13
N VAL A 320 23.10 -3.31 -3.33
CA VAL A 320 21.84 -3.72 -2.70
C VAL A 320 20.73 -3.90 -3.71
N ILE A 321 20.53 -2.95 -4.64
CA ILE A 321 19.49 -3.09 -5.69
C ILE A 321 19.89 -4.17 -6.69
N MET A 322 21.17 -4.24 -7.04
CA MET A 322 21.70 -5.24 -7.98
C MET A 322 21.55 -6.68 -7.45
N ALA A 323 21.58 -6.88 -6.14
CA ALA A 323 21.31 -8.20 -5.54
C ALA A 323 19.89 -8.73 -5.81
N TYR A 324 18.91 -7.86 -6.11
CA TYR A 324 17.53 -8.22 -6.45
C TYR A 324 17.16 -7.91 -7.90
N ALA A 325 18.12 -7.48 -8.73
CA ALA A 325 17.84 -7.05 -10.10
C ALA A 325 17.17 -8.15 -10.95
N ALA A 326 17.44 -9.44 -10.65
CA ALA A 326 16.83 -10.58 -11.32
C ALA A 326 15.32 -10.73 -11.03
N ASP A 327 14.85 -10.24 -9.87
CA ASP A 327 13.44 -10.26 -9.49
C ASP A 327 12.70 -8.98 -9.96
N PHE A 328 13.43 -8.02 -10.52
CA PHE A 328 12.86 -6.74 -10.95
C PHE A 328 12.48 -6.76 -12.43
N ASN A 329 11.42 -6.03 -12.77
CA ASN A 329 10.99 -5.83 -14.15
C ASN A 329 10.87 -4.34 -14.47
N PRO A 330 12.00 -3.65 -14.73
CA PRO A 330 12.01 -2.21 -14.96
C PRO A 330 11.19 -1.73 -16.15
N GLN A 331 10.87 -2.63 -17.09
CA GLN A 331 10.04 -2.30 -18.25
C GLN A 331 8.60 -1.97 -17.82
N LEU A 332 8.12 -2.63 -16.77
CA LEU A 332 6.76 -2.46 -16.25
C LEU A 332 6.59 -1.22 -15.37
N TRP A 333 7.68 -0.64 -14.85
CA TRP A 333 7.62 0.56 -13.98
C TRP A 333 6.92 1.74 -14.65
N ARG A 334 6.96 1.80 -15.99
CA ARG A 334 6.38 2.87 -16.80
C ARG A 334 5.17 2.43 -17.61
N SER A 335 4.58 1.27 -17.31
CA SER A 335 3.37 0.79 -17.98
C SER A 335 2.15 1.61 -17.56
N SER A 336 1.45 2.20 -18.53
CA SER A 336 0.15 2.86 -18.29
C SER A 336 -0.96 1.81 -18.33
N CYS A 337 -1.53 1.49 -17.17
CA CYS A 337 -2.37 0.30 -17.00
C CYS A 337 -3.42 0.41 -15.89
N PRO A 338 -4.52 -0.38 -15.96
CA PRO A 338 -5.42 -0.54 -14.83
C PRO A 338 -4.78 -1.44 -13.77
N LEU A 339 -4.57 -0.92 -12.57
CA LEU A 339 -4.21 -1.69 -11.38
C LEU A 339 -5.49 -2.30 -10.79
N ILE A 340 -5.50 -3.62 -10.60
CA ILE A 340 -6.71 -4.37 -10.23
C ILE A 340 -6.50 -5.11 -8.91
N PHE A 341 -7.43 -4.91 -7.98
CA PHE A 341 -7.52 -5.67 -6.73
C PHE A 341 -8.98 -5.91 -6.34
N TYR A 342 -9.55 -7.04 -6.76
CA TYR A 342 -10.97 -7.39 -6.64
C TYR A 342 -11.89 -6.26 -7.13
N ALA A 343 -12.63 -5.61 -6.22
CA ALA A 343 -13.54 -4.52 -6.52
C ALA A 343 -12.84 -3.20 -6.88
N ILE A 344 -11.53 -3.11 -6.62
CA ILE A 344 -10.74 -1.91 -6.84
C ILE A 344 -10.12 -2.00 -8.22
N VAL A 345 -10.39 -0.99 -9.03
CA VAL A 345 -9.66 -0.69 -10.25
C VAL A 345 -9.21 0.75 -10.15
N GLU A 346 -7.91 1.01 -10.31
CA GLU A 346 -7.33 2.35 -10.37
C GLU A 346 -6.35 2.42 -11.55
N MET A 347 -6.21 3.59 -12.17
CA MET A 347 -5.33 3.75 -13.32
C MET A 347 -3.93 4.20 -12.91
N HIS A 348 -2.89 3.50 -13.39
CA HIS A 348 -1.49 3.89 -13.26
C HIS A 348 -1.09 4.78 -14.44
N HIS A 349 -0.64 6.00 -14.14
CA HIS A 349 -0.33 7.05 -15.13
C HIS A 349 1.14 7.52 -15.04
N PRO A 350 2.12 6.66 -15.31
CA PRO A 350 3.55 7.00 -15.19
C PRO A 350 4.00 8.08 -16.18
N GLU A 351 3.26 8.28 -17.29
CA GLU A 351 3.51 9.35 -18.27
C GLU A 351 3.38 10.76 -17.68
N ARG A 352 2.74 10.91 -16.52
CA ARG A 352 2.59 12.19 -15.80
C ARG A 352 3.76 12.52 -14.90
N VAL A 353 4.60 11.54 -14.58
CA VAL A 353 5.67 11.63 -13.60
C VAL A 353 7.03 11.18 -14.16
N LEU A 354 7.26 11.42 -15.45
CA LEU A 354 8.47 11.03 -16.18
C LEU A 354 9.78 11.49 -15.52
N ARG A 355 9.75 12.59 -14.76
CA ARG A 355 10.91 13.04 -13.97
C ARG A 355 11.36 12.02 -12.94
N GLN A 356 10.45 11.24 -12.34
CA GLN A 356 10.80 10.18 -11.40
C GLN A 356 11.65 9.07 -12.04
N PHE A 357 11.62 8.97 -13.37
CA PHE A 357 12.40 8.04 -14.17
C PHE A 357 13.61 8.69 -14.86
N GLY A 358 13.97 9.92 -14.48
CA GLY A 358 15.07 10.68 -15.10
C GLY A 358 14.76 11.19 -16.51
N MET A 359 13.49 11.19 -16.89
CA MET A 359 13.04 11.60 -18.22
C MET A 359 12.48 13.02 -18.20
N ARG A 360 12.45 13.66 -19.37
CA ARG A 360 11.84 14.97 -19.55
C ARG A 360 10.32 14.85 -19.45
N GLN A 361 9.71 15.65 -18.57
CA GLN A 361 8.24 15.73 -18.48
C GLN A 361 7.69 16.59 -19.63
N ASN A 362 6.84 15.98 -20.45
CA ASN A 362 6.00 16.71 -21.41
C ASN A 362 4.73 17.19 -20.71
N ILE A 363 3.99 18.11 -21.34
CA ILE A 363 2.68 18.54 -20.84
C ILE A 363 1.76 17.31 -20.83
N PRO A 364 1.27 16.86 -19.66
CA PRO A 364 0.43 15.68 -19.60
C PRO A 364 -0.89 15.90 -20.34
N GLU A 365 -1.37 14.84 -21.01
CA GLU A 365 -2.70 14.86 -21.63
C GLU A 365 -3.81 14.86 -20.56
N ALA A 366 -5.03 15.23 -20.98
CA ALA A 366 -6.20 15.15 -20.13
C ALA A 366 -6.55 13.68 -19.85
N ILE A 367 -6.81 13.36 -18.59
CA ILE A 367 -7.24 12.00 -18.20
C ILE A 367 -8.75 11.89 -18.35
N ASP A 368 -9.18 10.72 -18.83
CA ASP A 368 -10.58 10.34 -18.82
C ASP A 368 -11.08 10.09 -17.39
N THR A 369 -11.85 11.02 -16.86
CA THR A 369 -12.39 10.94 -15.49
C THR A 369 -13.58 9.98 -15.35
N ARG A 370 -14.01 9.30 -16.42
CA ARG A 370 -15.09 8.28 -16.34
C ARG A 370 -14.74 7.14 -15.38
N ASP A 371 -13.46 6.84 -15.22
CA ASP A 371 -12.95 5.84 -14.27
C ASP A 371 -13.22 6.23 -12.80
N MET A 372 -13.52 7.50 -12.50
CA MET A 372 -13.97 7.92 -11.17
C MET A 372 -15.30 7.27 -10.77
N SER A 373 -16.13 6.83 -11.71
CA SER A 373 -17.34 6.06 -11.41
C SER A 373 -17.03 4.71 -10.74
N LEU A 374 -15.84 4.15 -10.98
CA LEU A 374 -15.36 2.92 -10.32
C LEU A 374 -15.21 3.12 -8.80
N HIS A 375 -15.14 4.36 -8.33
CA HIS A 375 -15.07 4.69 -6.90
C HIS A 375 -16.38 4.40 -6.14
N GLN A 376 -17.46 4.19 -6.87
CA GLN A 376 -18.74 3.76 -6.30
C GLN A 376 -18.82 2.23 -6.14
N ILE A 377 -17.89 1.49 -6.73
CA ILE A 377 -17.84 0.03 -6.66
C ILE A 377 -17.09 -0.37 -5.39
N SER A 378 -17.73 -1.19 -4.56
CA SER A 378 -17.10 -1.74 -3.37
C SER A 378 -17.57 -3.16 -3.11
N ARG A 379 -16.83 -3.90 -2.27
CA ARG A 379 -17.20 -5.25 -1.83
C ARG A 379 -18.38 -5.27 -0.85
N LYS A 380 -18.80 -4.12 -0.30
CA LYS A 380 -19.84 -4.08 0.74
C LYS A 380 -21.17 -4.58 0.18
N ASN A 381 -21.78 -5.55 0.86
CA ASN A 381 -23.07 -6.15 0.49
C ASN A 381 -23.08 -6.77 -0.93
N ARG A 382 -21.92 -7.23 -1.41
CA ARG A 382 -21.75 -7.83 -2.74
C ARG A 382 -21.09 -9.22 -2.68
N THR A 383 -21.43 -10.00 -1.64
CA THR A 383 -21.05 -11.42 -1.57
C THR A 383 -21.59 -12.17 -2.80
N GLY A 384 -20.83 -13.12 -3.33
CA GLY A 384 -21.14 -13.85 -4.56
C GLY A 384 -20.78 -13.12 -5.87
N THR A 385 -20.19 -11.92 -5.81
CA THR A 385 -19.81 -11.18 -7.04
C THR A 385 -18.52 -11.75 -7.65
N ASP A 386 -18.55 -12.05 -8.95
CA ASP A 386 -17.35 -12.38 -9.72
C ASP A 386 -16.71 -11.11 -10.29
N TRP A 387 -15.60 -10.69 -9.68
CA TRP A 387 -14.86 -9.50 -10.09
C TRP A 387 -14.15 -9.69 -11.44
N ASN A 388 -13.95 -10.93 -11.91
CA ASN A 388 -13.43 -11.18 -13.26
C ASN A 388 -14.42 -10.70 -14.33
N LEU A 389 -15.69 -11.07 -14.17
CA LEU A 389 -16.74 -10.68 -15.09
C LEU A 389 -17.05 -9.19 -14.97
N GLN A 390 -17.12 -8.68 -13.74
CA GLN A 390 -17.43 -7.27 -13.48
C GLN A 390 -16.38 -6.31 -14.09
N HIS A 391 -15.10 -6.70 -14.10
CA HIS A 391 -14.00 -5.87 -14.58
C HIS A 391 -13.34 -6.39 -15.85
N ILE A 392 -14.05 -7.22 -16.64
CA ILE A 392 -13.50 -7.89 -17.82
C ILE A 392 -12.83 -6.94 -18.83
N GLN A 393 -13.35 -5.72 -18.99
CA GLN A 393 -12.77 -4.71 -19.86
C GLN A 393 -11.39 -4.22 -19.39
N TYR A 394 -11.19 -4.12 -18.08
CA TYR A 394 -9.91 -3.71 -17.48
C TYR A 394 -8.92 -4.88 -17.43
N ILE A 395 -9.41 -6.10 -17.18
CA ILE A 395 -8.59 -7.31 -17.25
C ILE A 395 -8.08 -7.53 -18.68
N SER A 396 -8.92 -7.31 -19.69
CA SER A 396 -8.51 -7.38 -21.10
C SER A 396 -7.49 -6.30 -21.48
N ARG A 397 -7.48 -5.15 -20.78
CA ARG A 397 -6.44 -4.12 -20.93
C ARG A 397 -5.15 -4.52 -20.21
N TRP A 398 -5.26 -5.14 -19.04
CA TRP A 398 -4.13 -5.67 -18.27
C TRP A 398 -3.34 -6.71 -19.07
N GLN A 399 -4.04 -7.66 -19.70
CA GLN A 399 -3.43 -8.75 -20.50
C GLN A 399 -2.67 -8.29 -21.75
N LYS A 400 -2.70 -7.00 -22.09
CA LYS A 400 -1.99 -6.42 -23.26
C LYS A 400 -0.68 -5.73 -22.90
N ILE A 401 -0.39 -5.61 -21.60
CA ILE A 401 0.85 -5.06 -21.04
C ILE A 401 1.89 -6.18 -21.06
#